data_AF-A0A1W0X1N9-F1
#
_entry.id   AF-A0A1W0X1N9-F1
#
_cell.length_a   1.000
_cell.length_b   1.000
_cell.length_c   1.000
_cell.angle_alpha   90.00
_cell.angle_beta   90.00
_cell.angle_gamma   90.00
#
_symmetry.space_group_name_H-M   'P 1'
#
loop_
_entity.id
_entity.type
_entity.pdbx_description
1 polymer ?
#
loop_
_entity_poly.entity_id
_entity_poly.type
_entity_poly.pdbx_seq_one_letter_code
_entity_poly.pdbx_strand_id
1 'polypeptide(L)'
;MTSNYNTANPCATMGGLSGGNAFQKQAAFNLMKGIESGDPRALSIINPTQPNWLYIQHSLVAADGLAGVQQILALLNGTARVNPVRVFQDGDHVFIHTDFLNFFGPNIGFDIFRYENGFIVEHWDQLQTTPSTFNPSGRSMIDGPTQALQLPLEQSKANKDLARHFVNDILVNRQLDKVGLYFEGDVLIQHNPTIADGVSNWLSAIAARNGTAQAVVYTRTRITLGDGDFALVASDGTVGGNLAAFYDLFRLENGKIIEHWDCVQAIPPRASWRNNNGKF
;
A
#
# COMPACT_ATOMS: atom_id res chain seq x y z
N MET A 1 26.50 52.99 -13.53
CA MET A 1 26.48 51.82 -12.63
C MET A 1 25.12 51.16 -12.78
N THR A 2 25.00 50.21 -13.70
CA THR A 2 23.76 49.50 -14.03
C THR A 2 23.92 48.06 -13.57
N SER A 3 23.21 47.69 -12.50
CA SER A 3 23.23 46.34 -11.93
C SER A 3 22.14 45.50 -12.60
N ASN A 4 22.56 44.59 -13.48
CA ASN A 4 21.71 43.52 -14.01
C ASN A 4 21.56 42.43 -12.93
N TYR A 5 20.37 42.30 -12.35
CA TYR A 5 20.01 41.11 -11.57
C TYR A 5 19.59 39.99 -12.53
N ASN A 6 20.46 39.00 -12.64
CA ASN A 6 20.25 37.77 -13.38
C ASN A 6 19.34 36.85 -12.54
N THR A 7 18.06 36.73 -12.90
CA THR A 7 17.13 35.75 -12.32
C THR A 7 17.43 34.37 -12.90
N ALA A 8 18.35 33.64 -12.27
CA ALA A 8 18.56 32.23 -12.58
C ALA A 8 17.42 31.40 -11.99
N ASN A 9 16.65 30.80 -12.89
CA ASN A 9 15.58 29.85 -12.65
C ASN A 9 16.21 28.53 -12.14
N PRO A 10 15.88 27.99 -10.95
CA PRO A 10 16.54 26.79 -10.42
C PRO A 10 16.05 25.47 -11.06
N CYS A 11 15.22 25.53 -12.10
CA CYS A 11 14.65 24.35 -12.75
C CYS A 11 15.28 24.14 -14.14
N ALA A 12 16.57 23.82 -14.18
CA ALA A 12 17.21 23.36 -15.41
C ALA A 12 18.54 22.64 -15.11
N THR A 13 18.46 21.42 -14.59
CA THR A 13 19.38 20.29 -14.90
C THR A 13 18.97 19.08 -14.07
N MET A 14 17.90 18.39 -14.47
CA MET A 14 17.68 16.97 -14.11
C MET A 14 17.81 16.18 -15.40
N GLY A 15 19.04 16.17 -15.94
CA GLY A 15 19.45 15.25 -16.99
C GLY A 15 19.47 13.83 -16.44
N GLY A 16 19.05 12.89 -17.29
CA GLY A 16 18.74 11.51 -16.95
C GLY A 16 19.74 10.85 -15.99
N LEU A 17 19.21 10.38 -14.86
CA LEU A 17 19.91 9.46 -13.98
C LEU A 17 19.12 8.17 -13.96
N SER A 18 19.81 7.08 -14.29
CA SER A 18 19.54 5.71 -13.87
C SER A 18 19.50 5.53 -12.32
N GLY A 19 19.36 6.62 -11.56
CA GLY A 19 19.21 6.70 -10.10
C GLY A 19 17.82 7.20 -9.64
N GLY A 20 16.87 7.41 -10.56
CA GLY A 20 15.51 7.87 -10.22
C GLY A 20 14.76 6.93 -9.26
N ASN A 21 14.89 5.62 -9.45
CA ASN A 21 14.15 4.62 -8.66
C ASN A 21 14.64 4.55 -7.19
N ALA A 22 15.96 4.54 -6.97
CA ALA A 22 16.52 4.54 -5.62
C ALA A 22 16.17 5.83 -4.85
N PHE A 23 16.10 6.96 -5.56
CA PHE A 23 15.75 8.25 -4.97
C PHE A 23 14.28 8.29 -4.50
N GLN A 24 13.34 7.82 -5.31
CA GLN A 24 11.91 7.86 -4.96
C GLN A 24 11.57 6.96 -3.78
N LYS A 25 12.12 5.73 -3.75
CA LYS A 25 11.95 4.84 -2.58
C LYS A 25 12.51 5.46 -1.31
N GLN A 26 13.71 6.02 -1.38
CA GLN A 26 14.33 6.68 -0.23
C GLN A 26 13.55 7.93 0.21
N ALA A 27 13.03 8.71 -0.73
CA ALA A 27 12.24 9.90 -0.42
C ALA A 27 10.91 9.55 0.25
N ALA A 28 10.20 8.52 -0.24
CA ALA A 28 8.98 8.03 0.41
C ALA A 28 9.29 7.47 1.81
N PHE A 29 10.36 6.69 1.97
CA PHE A 29 10.82 6.21 3.27
C PHE A 29 11.07 7.37 4.24
N ASN A 30 11.78 8.42 3.79
CA ASN A 30 12.06 9.59 4.60
C ASN A 30 10.79 10.36 4.97
N LEU A 31 9.81 10.44 4.06
CA LEU A 31 8.49 11.00 4.38
C LEU A 31 7.82 10.22 5.51
N MET A 32 7.77 8.89 5.43
CA MET A 32 7.19 8.04 6.47
C MET A 32 7.90 8.20 7.81
N LYS A 33 9.24 8.22 7.82
CA LYS A 33 10.02 8.47 9.04
C LYS A 33 9.83 9.88 9.58
N GLY A 34 9.59 10.85 8.71
CA GLY A 34 9.29 12.23 9.08
C GLY A 34 8.09 12.37 10.00
N ILE A 35 7.11 11.46 9.90
CA ILE A 35 5.92 11.41 10.76
C ILE A 35 6.28 11.41 12.25
N GLU A 36 7.30 10.66 12.65
CA GLU A 36 7.72 10.56 14.06
C GLU A 36 8.17 11.91 14.64
N SER A 37 8.82 12.71 13.81
CA SER A 37 9.44 13.99 14.20
C SER A 37 8.55 15.21 13.96
N GLY A 38 7.47 15.07 13.19
CA GLY A 38 6.69 16.19 12.67
C GLY A 38 7.52 17.19 11.84
N ASP A 39 8.71 16.80 11.36
CA ASP A 39 9.62 17.70 10.65
C ASP A 39 9.01 18.11 9.30
N PRO A 40 8.69 19.41 9.09
CA PRO A 40 8.08 19.86 7.85
C PRO A 40 8.98 19.66 6.63
N ARG A 41 10.29 19.44 6.80
CA ARG A 41 11.21 19.14 5.69
C ARG A 41 10.88 17.80 5.02
N ALA A 42 10.28 16.86 5.74
CA ALA A 42 9.83 15.59 5.17
C ALA A 42 8.76 15.79 4.09
N LEU A 43 7.99 16.88 4.17
CA LEU A 43 6.97 17.24 3.18
C LEU A 43 7.52 17.90 1.92
N SER A 44 8.83 18.19 1.84
CA SER A 44 9.44 18.85 0.67
C SER A 44 9.31 18.04 -0.62
N ILE A 45 9.08 16.72 -0.51
CA ILE A 45 8.82 15.83 -1.64
C ILE A 45 7.37 15.85 -2.11
N ILE A 46 6.43 16.44 -1.34
CA ILE A 46 5.04 16.63 -1.79
C ILE A 46 4.97 17.90 -2.61
N ASN A 47 4.33 17.86 -3.78
CA ASN A 47 4.26 19.03 -4.66
C ASN A 47 3.49 20.19 -3.98
N PRO A 48 4.15 21.30 -3.59
CA PRO A 48 3.52 22.29 -2.74
C PRO A 48 3.01 23.54 -3.49
N THR A 49 3.30 23.70 -4.79
CA THR A 49 3.41 25.06 -5.37
C THR A 49 2.78 25.30 -6.73
N GLN A 50 2.23 24.29 -7.42
CA GLN A 50 1.57 24.58 -8.69
C GLN A 50 0.07 24.78 -8.50
N PRO A 51 -0.50 25.95 -8.86
CA PRO A 51 -1.93 26.26 -8.68
C PRO A 51 -2.88 25.29 -9.40
N ASN A 52 -2.36 24.42 -10.28
CA ASN A 52 -3.11 23.38 -10.99
C ASN A 52 -2.72 21.94 -10.59
N TRP A 53 -1.74 21.73 -9.71
CA TRP A 53 -1.36 20.39 -9.23
C TRP A 53 -1.63 20.30 -7.74
N LEU A 54 -2.81 19.77 -7.41
CA LEU A 54 -3.20 19.50 -6.04
C LEU A 54 -2.66 18.12 -5.64
N TYR A 55 -2.02 18.02 -4.48
CA TYR A 55 -1.76 16.73 -3.86
C TYR A 55 -3.10 16.08 -3.51
N ILE A 56 -3.37 14.91 -4.09
CA ILE A 56 -4.60 14.16 -3.92
C ILE A 56 -4.45 13.19 -2.73
N GLN A 57 -5.31 13.33 -1.74
CA GLN A 57 -5.36 12.46 -0.56
C GLN A 57 -6.56 11.51 -0.63
N HIS A 58 -6.32 10.20 -0.52
CA HIS A 58 -7.35 9.16 -0.41
C HIS A 58 -7.57 8.67 1.03
N SER A 59 -6.67 8.99 1.97
CA SER A 59 -6.88 8.74 3.39
C SER A 59 -8.07 9.56 3.89
N LEU A 60 -9.16 8.87 4.24
CA LEU A 60 -10.45 9.49 4.53
C LEU A 60 -10.47 10.30 5.83
N VAL A 61 -9.44 10.13 6.67
CA VAL A 61 -9.25 10.88 7.92
C VAL A 61 -8.45 12.16 7.73
N ALA A 62 -7.81 12.34 6.56
CA ALA A 62 -7.02 13.51 6.23
C ALA A 62 -7.76 14.40 5.22
N ALA A 63 -7.66 15.72 5.43
CA ALA A 63 -8.10 16.68 4.43
C ALA A 63 -7.19 16.62 3.20
N ASP A 64 -7.71 17.10 2.07
CA ASP A 64 -6.96 17.10 0.82
C ASP A 64 -5.83 18.15 0.81
N GLY A 65 -4.87 17.97 -0.09
CA GLY A 65 -3.74 18.88 -0.25
C GLY A 65 -2.73 18.87 0.90
N LEU A 66 -1.66 19.65 0.74
CA LEU A 66 -0.53 19.70 1.68
C LEU A 66 -0.96 20.11 3.11
N ALA A 67 -1.91 21.04 3.22
CA ALA A 67 -2.41 21.51 4.51
C ALA A 67 -3.08 20.39 5.32
N GLY A 68 -3.76 19.44 4.66
CA GLY A 68 -4.34 18.29 5.33
C GLY A 68 -3.28 17.34 5.89
N VAL A 69 -2.22 17.08 5.13
CA VAL A 69 -1.08 16.27 5.58
C VAL A 69 -0.36 16.93 6.76
N GLN A 70 -0.15 18.25 6.71
CA GLN A 70 0.47 19.02 7.79
C GLN A 70 -0.31 18.91 9.10
N GLN A 71 -1.65 18.91 9.04
CA GLN A 71 -2.49 18.74 10.23
C GLN A 71 -2.31 17.36 10.86
N ILE A 72 -2.25 16.29 10.05
CA ILE A 72 -2.00 14.93 10.54
C ILE A 72 -0.61 14.83 11.20
N LEU A 73 0.43 15.38 10.55
CA LEU A 73 1.78 15.38 11.13
C LEU A 73 1.85 16.12 12.46
N ALA A 74 1.17 17.26 12.59
CA ALA A 74 1.14 18.01 13.83
C ALA A 74 0.48 17.22 14.99
N LEU A 75 -0.56 16.43 14.70
CA LEU A 75 -1.23 15.59 15.70
C LEU A 75 -0.36 14.44 16.21
N LEU A 76 0.57 13.97 15.39
CA LEU A 76 1.37 12.75 15.63
C LEU A 76 2.80 13.03 16.06
N ASN A 77 3.21 14.31 16.04
CA ASN A 77 4.57 14.72 16.35
C ASN A 77 5.01 14.23 17.74
N GLY A 78 6.11 13.47 17.79
CA GLY A 78 6.73 12.95 19.00
C GLY A 78 6.02 11.72 19.59
N THR A 79 4.77 11.45 19.19
CA THR A 79 3.97 10.34 19.71
C THR A 79 4.06 9.10 18.82
N ALA A 80 4.00 9.30 17.50
CA ALA A 80 4.07 8.21 16.53
C ALA A 80 5.45 7.54 16.47
N ARG A 81 5.43 6.25 16.18
CA ARG A 81 6.59 5.46 15.77
C ARG A 81 6.19 4.72 14.50
N VAL A 82 7.05 4.82 13.50
CA VAL A 82 6.82 4.38 12.13
C VAL A 82 8.01 3.54 11.70
N ASN A 83 7.73 2.29 11.38
CA ASN A 83 8.71 1.32 10.91
C ASN A 83 8.31 0.85 9.50
N PRO A 84 8.82 1.49 8.43
CA PRO A 84 8.64 1.00 7.07
C PRO A 84 9.37 -0.35 6.91
N VAL A 85 8.60 -1.43 6.82
CA VAL A 85 9.12 -2.81 6.75
C VAL A 85 9.53 -3.17 5.34
N ARG A 86 8.71 -2.79 4.35
CA ARG A 86 8.95 -3.04 2.92
C ARG A 86 8.75 -1.76 2.15
N VAL A 87 9.66 -1.42 1.24
CA VAL A 87 9.57 -0.25 0.37
C VAL A 87 9.83 -0.69 -1.06
N PHE A 88 8.79 -0.65 -1.88
CA PHE A 88 8.79 -1.16 -3.25
C PHE A 88 8.39 -0.08 -4.23
N GLN A 89 8.74 -0.29 -5.50
CA GLN A 89 8.42 0.66 -6.56
C GLN A 89 7.97 -0.04 -7.85
N ASP A 90 6.90 0.49 -8.44
CA ASP A 90 6.40 0.10 -9.75
C ASP A 90 6.15 1.35 -10.59
N GLY A 91 7.01 1.61 -11.58
CA GLY A 91 6.95 2.81 -12.39
C GLY A 91 7.02 4.09 -11.54
N ASP A 92 5.98 4.91 -11.63
CA ASP A 92 5.80 6.16 -10.90
C ASP A 92 5.17 5.99 -9.51
N HIS A 93 4.90 4.76 -9.07
CA HIS A 93 4.33 4.48 -7.76
C HIS A 93 5.37 3.87 -6.80
N VAL A 94 5.41 4.36 -5.57
CA VAL A 94 6.09 3.71 -4.45
C VAL A 94 5.03 3.18 -3.50
N PHE A 95 5.17 1.94 -3.04
CA PHE A 95 4.26 1.34 -2.06
C PHE A 95 5.05 0.76 -0.89
N ILE A 96 4.52 0.96 0.31
CA ILE A 96 5.22 0.71 1.57
C ILE A 96 4.33 -0.14 2.46
N HIS A 97 4.88 -1.20 3.04
CA HIS A 97 4.25 -1.94 4.14
C HIS A 97 4.86 -1.43 5.44
N THR A 98 4.03 -0.88 6.33
CA THR A 98 4.47 -0.13 7.50
C THR A 98 3.88 -0.69 8.79
N ASP A 99 4.72 -0.80 9.82
CA ASP A 99 4.31 -1.03 11.21
C ASP A 99 4.30 0.32 11.97
N PHE A 100 3.10 0.72 12.40
CA PHE A 100 2.84 1.96 13.13
C PHE A 100 2.51 1.64 14.60
N LEU A 101 3.49 1.73 15.49
CA LEU A 101 3.27 1.33 16.89
C LEU A 101 2.35 2.30 17.66
N ASN A 102 2.39 3.60 17.32
CA ASN A 102 1.69 4.67 18.06
C ASN A 102 0.98 5.67 17.13
N PHE A 103 0.16 5.19 16.20
CA PHE A 103 -0.57 6.03 15.24
C PHE A 103 -2.07 5.90 15.48
N PHE A 104 -2.58 6.60 16.51
CA PHE A 104 -3.94 6.38 17.03
C PHE A 104 -4.18 4.94 17.52
N GLY A 105 -3.11 4.31 18.05
CA GLY A 105 -3.05 2.88 18.39
C GLY A 105 -2.00 2.15 17.53
N PRO A 106 -1.71 0.86 17.83
CA PRO A 106 -0.83 0.06 17.01
C PRO A 106 -1.57 -0.36 15.73
N ASN A 107 -1.07 0.06 14.57
CA ASN A 107 -1.65 -0.24 13.28
C ASN A 107 -0.55 -0.78 12.34
N ILE A 108 -0.91 -1.73 11.50
CA ILE A 108 -0.10 -2.18 10.38
C ILE A 108 -0.87 -1.85 9.11
N GLY A 109 -0.15 -1.48 8.06
CA GLY A 109 -0.82 -1.00 6.88
C GLY A 109 0.07 -0.83 5.66
N PHE A 110 -0.57 -0.33 4.62
CA PHE A 110 0.08 -0.01 3.36
C PHE A 110 -0.13 1.45 3.01
N ASP A 111 0.91 2.07 2.47
CA ASP A 111 0.88 3.40 1.88
C ASP A 111 1.27 3.26 0.41
N ILE A 112 0.55 3.92 -0.50
CA ILE A 112 0.87 4.03 -1.92
C ILE A 112 1.05 5.50 -2.24
N PHE A 113 2.16 5.87 -2.87
CA PHE A 113 2.46 7.22 -3.32
C PHE A 113 2.68 7.22 -4.82
N ARG A 114 1.98 8.10 -5.55
CA ARG A 114 2.27 8.35 -6.97
C ARG A 114 3.12 9.60 -7.12
N TYR A 115 4.09 9.51 -8.03
CA TYR A 115 5.04 10.58 -8.33
C TYR A 115 4.76 11.22 -9.69
N GLU A 116 4.94 12.53 -9.77
CA GLU A 116 5.06 13.27 -11.02
C GLU A 116 6.19 14.29 -10.89
N ASN A 117 7.07 14.36 -11.89
CA ASN A 117 8.20 15.29 -11.93
C ASN A 117 9.07 15.27 -10.66
N GLY A 118 9.22 14.10 -10.04
CA GLY A 118 10.01 13.91 -8.82
C GLY A 118 9.30 14.27 -7.52
N PHE A 119 8.03 14.70 -7.56
CA PHE A 119 7.22 15.00 -6.39
C PHE A 119 6.11 13.99 -6.20
N ILE A 120 5.76 13.69 -4.95
CA ILE A 120 4.54 12.97 -4.59
C ILE A 120 3.35 13.89 -4.85
N VAL A 121 2.40 13.40 -5.66
CA VAL A 121 1.19 14.12 -6.05
C VAL A 121 -0.09 13.41 -5.62
N GLU A 122 -0.01 12.16 -5.16
CA GLU A 122 -1.17 11.39 -4.73
C GLU A 122 -0.80 10.33 -3.72
N HIS A 123 -1.73 10.03 -2.80
CA HIS A 123 -1.51 9.10 -1.70
C HIS A 123 -2.76 8.31 -1.36
N TRP A 124 -2.58 7.00 -1.18
CA TRP A 124 -3.54 6.08 -0.59
C TRP A 124 -2.94 5.42 0.64
N ASP A 125 -3.72 5.30 1.71
CA ASP A 125 -3.37 4.49 2.87
C ASP A 125 -4.33 3.31 3.01
N GLN A 126 -3.93 2.34 3.82
CA GLN A 126 -4.80 1.30 4.33
C GLN A 126 -4.26 0.83 5.68
N LEU A 127 -5.04 0.97 6.74
CA LEU A 127 -4.61 0.65 8.10
C LEU A 127 -5.52 -0.39 8.72
N GLN A 128 -4.92 -1.37 9.40
CA GLN A 128 -5.58 -2.34 10.24
C GLN A 128 -4.92 -2.35 11.62
N THR A 129 -5.72 -2.49 12.66
CA THR A 129 -5.20 -2.64 14.02
C THR A 129 -4.31 -3.87 14.12
N THR A 130 -3.13 -3.70 14.72
CA THR A 130 -2.17 -4.78 14.92
C THR A 130 -2.75 -5.82 15.89
N PRO A 131 -2.82 -7.10 15.52
CA PRO A 131 -3.29 -8.14 16.42
C PRO A 131 -2.31 -8.30 17.60
N SER A 132 -2.85 -8.57 18.79
CA SER A 132 -2.03 -8.79 20.00
C SER A 132 -1.36 -10.17 20.02
N THR A 133 -1.71 -11.06 19.10
CA THR A 133 -1.18 -12.42 18.98
C THR A 133 -0.78 -12.71 17.54
N PHE A 134 0.13 -13.64 17.36
CA PHE A 134 0.39 -14.23 16.05
C PHE A 134 -0.82 -14.99 15.52
N ASN A 135 -0.85 -15.21 14.20
CA ASN A 135 -1.86 -16.04 13.57
C ASN A 135 -1.72 -17.52 14.00
N PRO A 136 -2.63 -18.42 13.61
CA PRO A 136 -2.58 -19.82 14.02
C PRO A 136 -1.30 -20.58 13.64
N SER A 137 -0.51 -20.07 12.69
CA SER A 137 0.79 -20.61 12.27
C SER A 137 1.99 -19.92 12.94
N GLY A 138 1.76 -19.02 13.90
CA GLY A 138 2.83 -18.34 14.63
C GLY A 138 3.47 -17.17 13.87
N ARG A 139 2.78 -16.61 12.87
CA ARG A 139 3.25 -15.50 12.04
C ARG A 139 2.60 -14.18 12.42
N SER A 140 3.33 -13.10 12.18
CA SER A 140 2.84 -11.73 12.35
C SER A 140 2.29 -11.19 11.03
N MET A 141 1.83 -9.95 11.03
CA MET A 141 1.48 -9.25 9.78
C MET A 141 2.71 -8.70 9.05
N ILE A 142 3.92 -8.76 9.60
CA ILE A 142 5.10 -8.06 9.04
C ILE A 142 6.35 -8.93 8.85
N ASP A 143 6.37 -10.17 9.36
CA ASP A 143 7.47 -11.13 9.15
C ASP A 143 7.56 -11.58 7.70
N GLY A 144 8.61 -12.34 7.39
CA GLY A 144 8.96 -12.74 6.02
C GLY A 144 9.95 -11.78 5.35
N PRO A 145 10.27 -12.00 4.06
CA PRO A 145 11.27 -11.21 3.35
C PRO A 145 10.85 -9.75 3.22
N THR A 146 11.82 -8.83 3.39
CA THR A 146 11.58 -7.38 3.34
C THR A 146 12.10 -6.71 2.08
N GLN A 147 12.91 -7.42 1.29
CA GLN A 147 13.49 -6.96 0.03
C GLN A 147 12.99 -7.82 -1.11
N ALA A 148 12.63 -7.17 -2.22
CA ALA A 148 12.25 -7.85 -3.44
C ALA A 148 13.49 -8.42 -4.15
N LEU A 149 13.37 -9.64 -4.66
CA LEU A 149 14.33 -10.21 -5.59
C LEU A 149 14.29 -9.41 -6.89
N GLN A 150 15.46 -8.96 -7.35
CA GLN A 150 15.56 -8.29 -8.63
C GLN A 150 15.45 -9.32 -9.75
N LEU A 151 14.32 -9.29 -10.46
CA LEU A 151 13.99 -10.20 -11.55
C LEU A 151 14.00 -9.46 -12.90
N PRO A 152 14.12 -10.18 -14.03
CA PRO A 152 13.91 -9.59 -15.34
C PRO A 152 12.53 -8.92 -15.42
N LEU A 153 12.44 -7.78 -16.12
CA LEU A 153 11.22 -6.97 -16.21
C LEU A 153 9.99 -7.79 -16.62
N GLU A 154 10.14 -8.70 -17.59
CA GLU A 154 9.04 -9.55 -18.05
C GLU A 154 8.55 -10.54 -16.97
N GLN A 155 9.46 -11.04 -16.13
CA GLN A 155 9.08 -11.88 -14.98
C GLN A 155 8.37 -11.05 -13.90
N SER A 156 8.85 -9.84 -13.59
CA SER A 156 8.16 -8.95 -12.64
C SER A 156 6.76 -8.55 -13.13
N LYS A 157 6.59 -8.28 -14.43
CA LYS A 157 5.26 -8.06 -15.03
C LYS A 157 4.38 -9.29 -14.92
N ALA A 158 4.91 -10.47 -15.25
CA ALA A 158 4.17 -11.72 -15.13
C ALA A 158 3.73 -12.00 -13.68
N ASN A 159 4.59 -11.70 -12.70
CA ASN A 159 4.24 -11.84 -11.29
C ASN A 159 3.11 -10.89 -10.88
N LYS A 160 3.21 -9.62 -11.29
CA LYS A 160 2.16 -8.60 -11.08
C LYS A 160 0.83 -9.02 -11.69
N ASP A 161 0.85 -9.52 -12.92
CA ASP A 161 -0.34 -10.00 -13.61
C ASP A 161 -0.92 -11.27 -12.96
N LEU A 162 -0.09 -12.20 -12.51
CA LEU A 162 -0.56 -13.41 -11.81
C LEU A 162 -1.32 -13.03 -10.53
N ALA A 163 -0.80 -12.11 -9.72
CA ALA A 163 -1.47 -11.64 -8.52
C ALA A 163 -2.81 -10.94 -8.83
N ARG A 164 -2.83 -10.07 -9.85
CA ARG A 164 -4.07 -9.42 -10.32
C ARG A 164 -5.10 -10.44 -10.80
N HIS A 165 -4.67 -11.45 -11.56
CA HIS A 165 -5.55 -12.51 -12.04
C HIS A 165 -6.08 -13.37 -10.91
N PHE A 166 -5.25 -13.70 -9.92
CA PHE A 166 -5.71 -14.41 -8.72
C PHE A 166 -6.83 -13.67 -8.00
N VAL A 167 -6.63 -12.38 -7.71
CA VAL A 167 -7.66 -11.57 -7.04
C VAL A 167 -8.93 -11.48 -7.89
N ASN A 168 -8.81 -11.26 -9.19
CA ASN A 168 -10.00 -11.15 -10.05
C ASN A 168 -10.74 -12.49 -10.22
N ASP A 169 -10.03 -13.58 -10.54
CA ASP A 169 -10.66 -14.87 -10.78
C ASP A 169 -11.23 -15.47 -9.48
N ILE A 170 -10.44 -15.47 -8.40
CA ILE A 170 -10.79 -16.19 -7.17
C ILE A 170 -11.59 -15.31 -6.22
N LEU A 171 -11.14 -14.08 -5.95
CA LEU A 171 -11.75 -13.24 -4.92
C LEU A 171 -12.96 -12.46 -5.44
N VAL A 172 -12.84 -11.85 -6.62
CA VAL A 172 -13.93 -11.08 -7.25
C VAL A 172 -14.95 -12.01 -7.93
N ASN A 173 -14.49 -12.87 -8.85
CA ASN A 173 -15.37 -13.70 -9.69
C ASN A 173 -15.73 -15.06 -9.07
N ARG A 174 -15.15 -15.42 -7.92
CA ARG A 174 -15.45 -16.65 -7.15
C ARG A 174 -15.22 -17.96 -7.92
N GLN A 175 -14.28 -17.96 -8.86
CA GLN A 175 -13.93 -19.13 -9.67
C GLN A 175 -12.95 -20.05 -8.92
N LEU A 176 -13.40 -20.61 -7.79
CA LEU A 176 -12.54 -21.40 -6.88
C LEU A 176 -11.92 -22.64 -7.55
N ASP A 177 -12.53 -23.14 -8.62
CA ASP A 177 -12.02 -24.23 -9.46
C ASP A 177 -10.68 -23.88 -10.14
N LYS A 178 -10.36 -22.59 -10.29
CA LYS A 178 -9.10 -22.11 -10.84
C LYS A 178 -7.97 -21.98 -9.82
N VAL A 179 -8.18 -22.28 -8.54
CA VAL A 179 -7.17 -22.05 -7.49
C VAL A 179 -5.82 -22.71 -7.80
N GLY A 180 -5.83 -23.91 -8.41
CA GLY A 180 -4.61 -24.64 -8.79
C GLY A 180 -3.75 -23.96 -9.86
N LEU A 181 -4.28 -22.95 -10.57
CA LEU A 181 -3.47 -22.14 -11.47
C LEU A 181 -2.47 -21.27 -10.71
N TYR A 182 -2.83 -20.83 -9.51
CA TYR A 182 -2.12 -19.77 -8.77
C TYR A 182 -1.14 -20.30 -7.72
N PHE A 183 -1.36 -21.50 -7.18
CA PHE A 183 -0.54 -22.09 -6.13
C PHE A 183 0.12 -23.40 -6.57
N GLU A 184 1.18 -23.79 -5.84
CA GLU A 184 1.82 -25.10 -5.95
C GLU A 184 1.35 -25.99 -4.79
N GLY A 185 0.38 -26.88 -5.06
CA GLY A 185 -0.23 -27.71 -4.02
C GLY A 185 -0.84 -26.87 -2.89
N ASP A 186 -0.49 -27.20 -1.65
CA ASP A 186 -0.96 -26.49 -0.44
C ASP A 186 0.03 -25.41 0.05
N VAL A 187 1.04 -25.04 -0.76
CA VAL A 187 2.05 -24.07 -0.34
C VAL A 187 1.46 -22.66 -0.31
N LEU A 188 1.33 -22.11 0.90
CA LEU A 188 1.03 -20.71 1.13
C LEU A 188 1.45 -20.32 2.56
N ILE A 189 2.42 -19.43 2.68
CA ILE A 189 2.72 -18.76 3.94
C ILE A 189 1.67 -17.67 4.16
N GLN A 190 1.03 -17.64 5.33
CA GLN A 190 0.01 -16.65 5.68
C GLN A 190 0.44 -15.69 6.76
N HIS A 191 0.17 -14.41 6.51
CA HIS A 191 0.32 -13.33 7.48
C HIS A 191 -1.00 -12.67 7.86
N ASN A 192 -2.12 -13.10 7.25
CA ASN A 192 -3.43 -12.74 7.74
C ASN A 192 -3.55 -13.17 9.22
N PRO A 193 -3.98 -12.28 10.14
CA PRO A 193 -4.01 -12.56 11.58
C PRO A 193 -4.86 -13.75 12.01
N THR A 194 -5.79 -14.19 11.16
CA THR A 194 -6.83 -15.17 11.50
C THR A 194 -6.73 -16.47 10.71
N ILE A 195 -5.82 -16.56 9.75
CA ILE A 195 -5.72 -17.69 8.82
C ILE A 195 -4.35 -18.35 9.00
N ALA A 196 -4.34 -19.68 9.12
CA ALA A 196 -3.11 -20.48 9.16
C ALA A 196 -2.46 -20.57 7.77
N ASP A 197 -1.19 -20.96 7.73
CA ASP A 197 -0.49 -21.37 6.51
C ASP A 197 -1.27 -22.45 5.76
N GLY A 198 -1.21 -22.43 4.44
CA GLY A 198 -1.83 -23.40 3.55
C GLY A 198 -2.99 -22.84 2.74
N VAL A 199 -3.03 -23.21 1.46
CA VAL A 199 -4.13 -22.86 0.53
C VAL A 199 -5.45 -23.46 1.03
N SER A 200 -5.41 -24.65 1.61
CA SER A 200 -6.53 -25.37 2.20
C SER A 200 -7.15 -24.60 3.37
N ASN A 201 -6.32 -24.04 4.25
CA ASN A 201 -6.77 -23.19 5.37
C ASN A 201 -7.35 -21.86 4.87
N TRP A 202 -6.72 -21.26 3.86
CA TRP A 202 -7.24 -20.05 3.23
C TRP A 202 -8.61 -20.27 2.55
N LEU A 203 -8.76 -21.35 1.78
CA LEU A 203 -10.04 -21.74 1.16
C LEU A 203 -11.11 -22.00 2.22
N SER A 204 -10.76 -22.69 3.30
CA SER A 204 -11.66 -22.97 4.42
C SER A 204 -12.13 -21.67 5.10
N ALA A 205 -11.24 -20.69 5.29
CA ALA A 205 -11.56 -19.40 5.87
C ALA A 205 -12.48 -18.54 4.97
N ILE A 206 -12.37 -18.67 3.64
CA ILE A 206 -13.30 -18.04 2.70
C ILE A 206 -14.67 -18.73 2.77
N ALA A 207 -14.69 -20.06 2.68
CA ALA A 207 -15.92 -20.85 2.71
C ALA A 207 -16.71 -20.63 4.01
N ALA A 208 -16.03 -20.58 5.16
CA ALA A 208 -16.64 -20.39 6.47
C ALA A 208 -17.38 -19.04 6.63
N ARG A 209 -17.02 -18.01 5.86
CA ARG A 209 -17.64 -16.68 5.91
C ARG A 209 -18.77 -16.52 4.90
N ASN A 210 -18.86 -17.37 3.88
CA ASN A 210 -19.90 -17.29 2.86
C ASN A 210 -21.29 -17.44 3.48
N GLY A 211 -22.19 -16.51 3.16
CA GLY A 211 -23.57 -16.52 3.68
C GLY A 211 -23.71 -16.12 5.16
N THR A 212 -22.63 -15.67 5.81
CA THR A 212 -22.66 -15.22 7.21
C THR A 212 -22.73 -13.69 7.31
N ALA A 213 -23.02 -13.18 8.52
CA ALA A 213 -22.94 -11.75 8.82
C ALA A 213 -21.51 -11.17 8.71
N GLN A 214 -20.49 -12.01 8.52
CA GLN A 214 -19.10 -11.61 8.31
C GLN A 214 -18.62 -11.94 6.88
N ALA A 215 -19.56 -12.15 5.94
CA ALA A 215 -19.23 -12.42 4.55
C ALA A 215 -18.33 -11.32 3.98
N VAL A 216 -17.18 -11.73 3.43
CA VAL A 216 -16.24 -10.86 2.75
C VAL A 216 -16.52 -10.97 1.26
N VAL A 217 -16.82 -9.86 0.60
CA VAL A 217 -17.13 -9.80 -0.83
C VAL A 217 -16.20 -8.81 -1.50
N TYR A 218 -15.34 -9.28 -2.40
CA TYR A 218 -14.57 -8.42 -3.29
C TYR A 218 -15.44 -8.02 -4.47
N THR A 219 -15.39 -6.75 -4.86
CA THR A 219 -16.20 -6.21 -5.97
C THR A 219 -15.32 -5.80 -7.15
N ARG A 220 -14.21 -5.12 -6.90
CA ARG A 220 -13.36 -4.58 -7.97
C ARG A 220 -11.91 -4.41 -7.53
N THR A 221 -10.97 -4.84 -8.37
CA THR A 221 -9.57 -4.44 -8.28
C THR A 221 -9.41 -2.98 -8.73
N ARG A 222 -8.75 -2.18 -7.89
CA ARG A 222 -8.54 -0.74 -8.08
C ARG A 222 -7.12 -0.41 -8.51
N ILE A 223 -6.14 -0.95 -7.80
CA ILE A 223 -4.72 -0.68 -8.04
C ILE A 223 -3.99 -2.03 -8.05
N THR A 224 -3.01 -2.18 -8.94
CA THR A 224 -2.10 -3.32 -8.96
C THR A 224 -0.69 -2.79 -9.17
N LEU A 225 0.22 -3.13 -8.27
CA LEU A 225 1.63 -2.73 -8.29
C LEU A 225 2.53 -3.96 -8.11
N GLY A 226 3.73 -3.96 -8.66
CA GLY A 226 4.70 -5.03 -8.46
C GLY A 226 6.16 -4.56 -8.52
N ASP A 227 7.01 -5.19 -7.70
CA ASP A 227 8.46 -4.98 -7.65
C ASP A 227 9.12 -6.36 -7.47
N GLY A 228 9.82 -6.84 -8.50
CA GLY A 228 10.50 -8.13 -8.42
C GLY A 228 9.55 -9.32 -8.27
N ASP A 229 9.67 -10.02 -7.15
CA ASP A 229 8.85 -11.14 -6.71
C ASP A 229 7.64 -10.74 -5.85
N PHE A 230 7.42 -9.45 -5.61
CA PHE A 230 6.27 -8.94 -4.86
C PHE A 230 5.22 -8.28 -5.77
N ALA A 231 3.94 -8.45 -5.42
CA ALA A 231 2.83 -7.77 -6.06
C ALA A 231 1.75 -7.38 -5.05
N LEU A 232 1.34 -6.11 -5.04
CA LEU A 232 0.25 -5.58 -4.24
C LEU A 232 -1.00 -5.40 -5.11
N VAL A 233 -2.14 -5.89 -4.66
CA VAL A 233 -3.44 -5.68 -5.28
C VAL A 233 -4.37 -5.01 -4.29
N ALA A 234 -4.78 -3.78 -4.61
CA ALA A 234 -5.76 -3.05 -3.82
C ALA A 234 -7.14 -3.16 -4.47
N SER A 235 -8.16 -3.50 -3.67
CA SER A 235 -9.52 -3.76 -4.11
C SER A 235 -10.54 -3.14 -3.17
N ASP A 236 -11.77 -2.97 -3.66
CA ASP A 236 -12.92 -2.64 -2.82
C ASP A 236 -13.96 -3.76 -2.79
N GLY A 237 -14.85 -3.66 -1.81
CA GLY A 237 -16.05 -4.48 -1.72
C GLY A 237 -16.73 -4.30 -0.37
N THR A 238 -17.13 -5.41 0.27
CA THR A 238 -17.82 -5.35 1.57
C THR A 238 -17.36 -6.42 2.55
N VAL A 239 -17.49 -6.11 3.84
CA VAL A 239 -17.41 -7.07 4.96
C VAL A 239 -18.71 -6.96 5.75
N GLY A 240 -19.47 -8.05 5.83
CA GLY A 240 -20.78 -8.05 6.48
C GLY A 240 -21.76 -7.05 5.87
N GLY A 241 -21.64 -6.80 4.56
CA GLY A 241 -22.45 -5.81 3.84
C GLY A 241 -21.99 -4.35 3.97
N ASN A 242 -21.03 -4.05 4.85
CA ASN A 242 -20.46 -2.70 4.97
C ASN A 242 -19.28 -2.52 4.01
N LEU A 243 -19.14 -1.33 3.41
CA LEU A 243 -18.05 -1.04 2.50
C LEU A 243 -16.68 -1.26 3.16
N ALA A 244 -15.78 -1.89 2.42
CA ALA A 244 -14.42 -2.18 2.85
C ALA A 244 -13.44 -2.05 1.68
N ALA A 245 -12.19 -1.75 2.03
CA ALA A 245 -11.05 -1.87 1.14
C ALA A 245 -10.20 -3.08 1.58
N PHE A 246 -9.53 -3.69 0.61
CA PHE A 246 -8.65 -4.84 0.79
C PHE A 246 -7.34 -4.55 0.08
N TYR A 247 -6.23 -4.75 0.77
CA TYR A 247 -4.89 -4.63 0.21
C TYR A 247 -4.21 -5.97 0.41
N ASP A 248 -4.01 -6.71 -0.68
CA ASP A 248 -3.41 -8.05 -0.67
C ASP A 248 -2.01 -7.96 -1.29
N LEU A 249 -0.97 -8.16 -0.48
CA LEU A 249 0.42 -8.26 -0.92
C LEU A 249 0.79 -9.73 -1.06
N PHE A 250 1.33 -10.11 -2.21
CA PHE A 250 1.78 -11.46 -2.51
C PHE A 250 3.28 -11.47 -2.76
N ARG A 251 3.95 -12.56 -2.34
CA ARG A 251 5.25 -12.96 -2.89
C ARG A 251 5.10 -14.18 -3.77
N LEU A 252 5.82 -14.16 -4.89
CA LEU A 252 5.71 -15.13 -5.96
C LEU A 252 7.03 -15.83 -6.22
N GLU A 253 6.97 -17.13 -6.50
CA GLU A 253 8.12 -17.93 -6.85
C GLU A 253 7.72 -18.96 -7.91
N ASN A 254 8.55 -19.14 -8.93
CA ASN A 254 8.33 -20.11 -10.01
C ASN A 254 6.93 -20.00 -10.67
N GLY A 255 6.41 -18.78 -10.82
CA GLY A 255 5.09 -18.52 -11.41
C GLY A 255 3.91 -18.90 -10.52
N LYS A 256 4.13 -19.02 -9.19
CA LYS A 256 3.12 -19.35 -8.19
C LYS A 256 3.16 -18.36 -7.03
N ILE A 257 2.01 -18.13 -6.40
CA ILE A 257 1.92 -17.40 -5.13
C ILE A 257 2.36 -18.35 -4.02
N ILE A 258 3.24 -17.87 -3.14
CA ILE A 258 3.77 -18.69 -2.04
C ILE A 258 3.67 -18.04 -0.67
N GLU A 259 3.39 -16.74 -0.60
CA GLU A 259 3.29 -15.98 0.65
C GLU A 259 2.34 -14.81 0.46
N HIS A 260 1.54 -14.50 1.49
CA HIS A 260 0.54 -13.45 1.41
C HIS A 260 0.33 -12.71 2.74
N TRP A 261 0.29 -11.38 2.63
CA TRP A 261 -0.06 -10.42 3.68
C TRP A 261 -1.28 -9.62 3.24
N ASP A 262 -2.17 -9.26 4.17
CA ASP A 262 -3.29 -8.41 3.86
C ASP A 262 -3.57 -7.33 4.90
N CYS A 263 -4.33 -6.33 4.49
CA CYS A 263 -4.98 -5.36 5.36
C CYS A 263 -6.42 -5.12 4.92
N VAL A 264 -7.35 -5.29 5.85
CA VAL A 264 -8.78 -5.05 5.65
C VAL A 264 -9.21 -3.85 6.48
N GLN A 265 -9.76 -2.83 5.82
CA GLN A 265 -10.25 -1.64 6.49
C GLN A 265 -11.67 -1.33 6.05
N ALA A 266 -12.54 -1.04 7.02
CA ALA A 266 -13.86 -0.50 6.74
C ALA A 266 -13.75 0.89 6.10
N ILE A 267 -14.55 1.14 5.06
CA ILE A 267 -14.70 2.46 4.48
C ILE A 267 -15.84 3.16 5.23
N PRO A 268 -15.55 4.23 6.01
CA PRO A 268 -16.57 4.92 6.77
C PRO A 268 -17.63 5.57 5.86
N PRO A 269 -18.81 5.93 6.39
CA PRO A 269 -19.79 6.70 5.63
C PRO A 269 -19.24 8.02 5.11
N ARG A 270 -19.71 8.48 3.94
CA ARG A 270 -19.26 9.72 3.28
C ARG A 270 -19.27 10.95 4.19
N ALA A 271 -20.23 11.03 5.10
CA ALA A 271 -20.35 12.14 6.05
C ALA A 271 -19.15 12.29 6.99
N SER A 272 -18.35 11.24 7.19
CA SER A 272 -17.16 11.25 8.04
C SER A 272 -15.87 11.57 7.27
N TRP A 273 -15.93 11.70 5.94
CA TRP A 273 -14.73 11.88 5.11
C TRP A 273 -14.22 13.31 5.23
N ARG A 274 -12.90 13.45 5.31
CA ARG A 274 -12.21 14.75 5.35
C ARG A 274 -11.79 15.27 3.96
N ASN A 275 -11.92 14.45 2.93
CA ASN A 275 -11.68 14.80 1.53
C ASN A 275 -12.82 14.28 0.63
N ASN A 276 -12.81 14.69 -0.64
CA ASN A 276 -13.83 14.30 -1.62
C ASN A 276 -13.37 13.21 -2.61
N ASN A 277 -12.10 12.82 -2.56
CA ASN A 277 -11.45 11.92 -3.53
C ASN A 277 -11.86 10.47 -3.34
N GLY A 278 -12.26 10.10 -2.12
CA GLY A 278 -12.68 8.75 -1.79
C GLY A 278 -11.50 7.81 -1.54
N LYS A 279 -11.80 6.53 -1.27
CA LYS A 279 -10.77 5.55 -0.88
C LYS A 279 -9.87 5.11 -2.04
N PHE A 280 -10.35 5.26 -3.27
CA PHE A 280 -9.68 4.90 -4.53
C PHE A 280 -10.11 5.85 -5.63
#